data_AF-A0A3G9I378-F1
#
_entry.id   AF-A0A3G9I378-F1
#
_cell.length_a   1.000
_cell.length_b   1.000
_cell.length_c   1.000
_cell.angle_alpha   90.00
_cell.angle_beta   90.00
_cell.angle_gamma   90.00
#
_symmetry.space_group_name_H-M   'P 1'
#
loop_
_entity.id
_entity.type
_entity.pdbx_description
1 polymer ?
#
loop_
_entity_poly.entity_id
_entity_poly.type
_entity_poly.pdbx_seq_one_letter_code
_entity_poly.pdbx_strand_id
1 'polypeptide(L)'
;MPSPITDKHLQHIAALIRNWPANESITWDAICDASEMIIGYKPTRQALSKKPILTNAYKTKKAELKKKRLALADVSIPKSMPAAVELIAKLRQENLQLKQELSRMAETAQRFIHNASLHNLTPSTLMRALPKQNRKE
;
A
#
# COMPACT_ATOMS: atom_id res chain seq x y z
N MET A 1 37.59 14.43 18.74
CA MET A 1 36.34 13.93 19.34
C MET A 1 35.29 13.93 18.25
N PRO A 2 34.57 12.82 17.97
CA PRO A 2 33.47 12.85 17.01
C PRO A 2 32.41 13.87 17.49
N SER A 3 31.90 14.67 16.57
CA SER A 3 30.89 15.70 16.87
C SER A 3 29.64 15.06 17.47
N PRO A 4 28.99 15.70 18.46
CA PRO A 4 27.78 15.16 19.06
C PRO A 4 26.64 15.06 18.02
N ILE A 5 25.88 13.97 18.09
CA ILE A 5 24.69 13.77 17.26
C ILE A 5 23.60 14.75 17.71
N THR A 6 23.46 15.84 16.95
CA THR A 6 22.43 16.87 17.12
C THR A 6 21.05 16.37 16.69
N ASP A 7 20.00 17.08 17.11
CA ASP A 7 18.63 16.78 16.70
C ASP A 7 18.42 16.88 15.19
N LYS A 8 19.14 17.79 14.50
CA LYS A 8 19.11 17.89 13.04
C LYS A 8 19.64 16.61 12.39
N HIS A 9 20.73 16.04 12.91
CA HIS A 9 21.22 14.75 12.44
C HIS A 9 20.20 13.64 12.69
N LEU A 10 19.55 13.60 13.86
CA LEU A 10 18.51 12.61 14.15
C LEU A 10 17.32 12.70 13.19
N GLN A 11 16.88 13.92 12.84
CA GLN A 11 15.79 14.12 11.89
C GLN A 11 16.17 13.64 10.48
N HIS A 12 17.37 13.96 10.01
CA HIS A 12 17.86 13.50 8.70
C HIS A 12 18.03 11.98 8.65
N ILE A 13 18.61 11.37 9.69
CA ILE A 13 18.73 9.91 9.77
C ILE A 13 17.35 9.26 9.84
N ALA A 14 16.40 9.82 10.59
CA ALA A 14 15.03 9.31 10.64
C ALA A 14 14.34 9.40 9.27
N ALA A 15 14.55 10.48 8.50
CA ALA A 15 14.05 10.62 7.15
C ALA A 15 14.67 9.58 6.20
N LEU A 16 15.98 9.36 6.31
CA LEU A 16 16.70 8.31 5.57
C LEU A 16 16.12 6.92 5.86
N ILE A 17 15.89 6.60 7.14
CA ILE A 17 15.27 5.33 7.56
C ILE A 17 13.86 5.20 6.99
N ARG A 18 13.04 6.26 7.00
CA ARG A 18 11.67 6.22 6.44
C ARG A 18 11.67 6.01 4.92
N ASN A 19 12.66 6.56 4.25
CA ASN A 19 12.83 6.46 2.80
C ASN A 19 13.70 5.28 2.38
N TRP A 20 13.97 4.32 3.28
CA TRP A 20 14.81 3.16 2.97
C TRP A 20 14.28 2.39 1.74
N PRO A 21 15.15 2.03 0.80
CA PRO A 21 14.75 1.40 -0.45
C PRO A 21 14.10 0.03 -0.21
N ALA A 22 13.07 -0.28 -0.99
CA ALA A 22 12.21 -1.45 -0.73
C ALA A 22 12.86 -2.80 -1.13
N ASN A 23 13.88 -2.76 -1.97
CA ASN A 23 14.66 -3.90 -2.43
C ASN A 23 15.82 -4.28 -1.49
N GLU A 24 16.12 -3.46 -0.47
CA GLU A 24 17.22 -3.72 0.45
C GLU A 24 16.74 -4.10 1.86
N SER A 25 17.52 -4.94 2.54
CA SER A 25 17.24 -5.30 3.92
C SER A 25 17.61 -4.17 4.86
N ILE A 26 16.63 -3.67 5.63
CA ILE A 26 16.89 -2.64 6.63
C ILE A 26 17.52 -3.24 7.91
N THR A 27 18.83 -3.02 8.08
CA THR A 27 19.60 -3.45 9.26
C THR A 27 20.19 -2.24 9.98
N TRP A 28 20.52 -2.40 11.26
CA TRP A 28 21.18 -1.33 12.00
C TRP A 28 22.57 -1.01 11.46
N ASP A 29 23.28 -2.01 10.97
CA ASP A 29 24.61 -1.82 10.39
C ASP A 29 24.52 -0.98 9.11
N ALA A 30 23.57 -1.30 8.21
CA ALA A 30 23.33 -0.50 7.01
C ALA A 30 22.90 0.94 7.34
N ILE A 31 22.10 1.13 8.41
CA ILE A 31 21.75 2.48 8.88
C ILE A 31 22.98 3.22 9.41
N CYS A 32 23.90 2.54 10.10
CA CYS A 32 25.15 3.16 10.55
C CYS A 32 25.99 3.61 9.34
N ASP A 33 26.13 2.75 8.33
CA ASP A 33 26.84 3.08 7.08
C ASP A 33 26.20 4.29 6.38
N ALA A 34 24.88 4.26 6.18
CA ALA A 34 24.17 5.36 5.52
C ALA A 34 24.17 6.67 6.33
N SER A 35 24.31 6.58 7.65
CA SER A 35 24.38 7.76 8.52
C SER A 35 25.70 8.52 8.39
N GLU A 36 26.77 7.87 7.91
CA GLU A 36 28.08 8.50 7.73
C GLU A 36 28.02 9.71 6.81
N MET A 37 27.22 9.64 5.74
CA MET A 37 27.00 10.79 4.83
C MET A 37 26.29 11.97 5.50
N ILE A 38 25.58 11.75 6.62
CA ILE A 38 24.80 12.78 7.32
C ILE A 38 25.61 13.43 8.45
N ILE A 39 26.42 12.63 9.16
CA ILE A 39 27.12 13.08 10.38
C ILE A 39 28.65 13.18 10.20
N GLY A 40 29.19 12.70 9.06
CA GLY A 40 30.61 12.75 8.72
C GLY A 40 31.46 11.65 9.37
N TYR A 41 30.84 10.67 10.04
CA TYR A 41 31.50 9.50 10.60
C TYR A 41 30.49 8.35 10.76
N LYS A 42 30.97 7.10 10.75
CA LYS A 42 30.11 5.93 11.02
C LYS A 42 29.78 5.82 12.52
N PRO A 43 28.52 6.05 12.94
CA PRO A 43 28.12 5.88 14.34
C PRO A 43 28.02 4.39 14.70
N THR A 44 28.05 4.08 15.99
CA THR A 44 27.75 2.72 16.46
C THR A 44 26.24 2.49 16.51
N ARG A 45 25.83 1.23 16.33
CA ARG A 45 24.43 0.82 16.51
C ARG A 45 23.85 1.31 17.84
N GLN A 46 24.61 1.19 18.93
CA GLN A 46 24.16 1.62 20.26
C GLN A 46 23.87 3.12 20.33
N ALA A 47 24.66 3.95 19.63
CA ALA A 47 24.47 5.39 19.60
C ALA A 47 23.14 5.77 18.91
N LEU A 48 22.77 5.05 17.84
CA LEU A 48 21.52 5.29 17.11
C LEU A 48 20.30 4.63 17.76
N SER A 49 20.41 3.38 18.22
CA SER A 49 19.28 2.61 18.74
C SER A 49 18.76 3.11 20.10
N LYS A 50 19.58 3.85 20.86
CA LYS A 50 19.14 4.54 22.08
C LYS A 50 18.23 5.74 21.79
N LYS A 51 18.19 6.24 20.56
CA LYS A 51 17.41 7.43 20.18
C LYS A 51 15.98 7.00 19.81
N PRO A 52 14.94 7.43 20.54
CA PRO A 52 13.56 6.97 20.32
C PRO A 52 13.06 7.26 18.91
N ILE A 53 13.41 8.42 18.34
CA ILE A 53 13.03 8.83 16.99
C ILE A 53 13.52 7.85 15.91
N LEU A 54 14.76 7.36 16.04
CA LEU A 54 15.37 6.44 15.09
C LEU A 54 14.82 5.02 15.27
N THR A 55 14.64 4.60 16.52
CA THR A 55 14.04 3.29 16.83
C THR A 55 12.59 3.21 16.34
N ASN A 56 11.82 4.29 16.46
CA ASN A 56 10.47 4.36 15.89
C ASN A 56 10.51 4.28 14.36
N ALA A 57 11.32 5.11 13.71
CA ALA A 57 11.48 5.09 12.25
C ALA A 57 11.87 3.70 11.73
N TYR A 58 12.81 3.03 12.41
CA TYR A 58 13.27 1.67 12.07
C TYR A 58 12.13 0.65 12.17
N LYS A 59 11.41 0.62 13.30
CA LYS A 59 10.30 -0.31 13.52
C LYS A 59 9.19 -0.10 12.48
N THR A 60 8.80 1.15 12.24
CA THR A 60 7.78 1.51 11.24
C THR A 60 8.20 1.04 9.85
N LYS A 61 9.43 1.38 9.42
CA LYS A 61 9.89 0.99 8.08
C LYS A 61 10.03 -0.51 7.92
N LYS A 62 10.58 -1.20 8.92
CA LYS A 62 10.71 -2.66 8.90
C LYS A 62 9.35 -3.36 8.81
N ALA A 63 8.33 -2.85 9.51
CA ALA A 63 6.97 -3.36 9.41
C ALA A 63 6.36 -3.10 8.02
N GLU A 64 6.57 -1.91 7.44
CA GLU A 64 6.15 -1.59 6.08
C GLU A 64 6.78 -2.53 5.04
N LEU A 65 8.10 -2.74 5.10
CA LEU A 65 8.81 -3.65 4.20
C LEU A 65 8.34 -5.11 4.38
N LYS A 66 8.10 -5.56 5.61
CA LYS A 66 7.53 -6.88 5.87
C LYS A 66 6.13 -7.02 5.26
N LYS A 67 5.26 -6.03 5.42
CA LYS A 67 3.92 -6.02 4.81
C LYS A 67 3.99 -6.07 3.29
N LYS A 68 4.87 -5.27 2.67
CA LYS A 68 5.11 -5.29 1.22
C LYS A 68 5.58 -6.67 0.76
N ARG A 69 6.53 -7.28 1.47
CA ARG A 69 7.03 -8.63 1.16
C ARG A 69 5.94 -9.69 1.25
N LEU A 70 5.09 -9.62 2.28
CA LEU A 70 3.96 -10.54 2.44
C LEU A 70 2.91 -10.35 1.34
N ALA A 71 2.56 -9.10 1.01
CA ALA A 71 1.67 -8.80 -0.10
C ALA A 71 2.19 -9.31 -1.45
N LEU A 72 3.52 -9.34 -1.64
CA LEU A 72 4.17 -9.93 -2.81
C LEU A 72 4.27 -11.47 -2.74
N ALA A 73 4.26 -12.07 -1.54
CA ALA A 73 4.36 -13.52 -1.37
C ALA A 73 3.05 -14.24 -1.75
N ASP A 74 1.90 -13.58 -1.57
CA ASP A 74 0.59 -14.10 -2.01
C ASP A 74 0.34 -13.89 -3.51
N VAL A 75 1.18 -13.10 -4.19
CA VAL A 75 1.11 -12.91 -5.64
C VAL A 75 1.99 -13.96 -6.30
N SER A 76 1.39 -14.83 -7.12
CA SER A 76 2.15 -15.77 -7.95
C SER A 76 3.12 -14.99 -8.85
N ILE A 77 4.41 -15.04 -8.51
CA ILE A 77 5.45 -14.34 -9.27
C ILE A 77 5.60 -15.07 -10.62
N PRO A 78 5.46 -14.38 -11.76
CA PRO A 78 5.66 -14.99 -13.06
C PRO A 78 7.07 -15.57 -13.17
N LYS A 79 7.17 -16.82 -13.66
CA LYS A 79 8.44 -17.55 -13.75
C LYS A 79 9.39 -17.01 -14.83
N SER A 80 8.91 -16.10 -15.68
CA SER A 80 9.69 -15.50 -16.77
C SER A 80 9.13 -14.14 -17.18
N MET A 81 9.96 -13.33 -17.86
CA MET A 81 9.54 -12.02 -18.38
C MET A 81 8.40 -12.13 -19.41
N PRO A 82 8.42 -13.07 -20.39
CA PRO A 82 7.27 -13.27 -21.29
C PRO A 82 5.98 -13.61 -20.53
N ALA A 83 6.05 -14.49 -19.53
CA ALA A 83 4.88 -14.84 -18.71
C ALA A 83 4.35 -13.63 -17.91
N ALA A 84 5.24 -12.73 -17.47
CA ALA A 84 4.84 -11.48 -16.83
C ALA A 84 4.10 -10.55 -17.79
N VAL A 85 4.57 -10.44 -19.04
CA VAL A 85 3.93 -9.63 -20.08
C VAL A 85 2.53 -10.18 -20.42
N GLU A 86 2.40 -11.49 -20.60
CA GLU A 86 1.12 -12.16 -20.85
C GLU A 86 0.14 -11.95 -19.70
N LEU A 87 0.60 -12.09 -18.46
CA LEU A 87 -0.22 -11.86 -17.27
C LEU A 87 -0.70 -10.41 -17.20
N ILE A 88 0.18 -9.44 -17.46
CA ILE A 88 -0.17 -8.01 -17.49
C ILE A 88 -1.20 -7.73 -18.59
N ALA A 89 -1.02 -8.31 -19.78
CA ALA A 89 -1.97 -8.14 -20.88
C ALA A 89 -3.35 -8.69 -20.52
N LYS A 90 -3.41 -9.89 -19.94
CA LYS A 90 -4.65 -10.51 -19.46
C LYS A 90 -5.35 -9.66 -18.38
N LEU A 91 -4.61 -9.25 -17.34
CA LEU A 91 -5.16 -8.43 -16.26
C LEU A 91 -5.66 -7.07 -16.77
N ARG A 92 -4.98 -6.46 -17.75
CA ARG A 92 -5.45 -5.23 -18.40
C ARG A 92 -6.76 -5.43 -19.15
N GLN A 93 -6.87 -6.54 -19.88
CA GLN A 93 -8.10 -6.89 -20.60
C GLN A 93 -9.27 -7.15 -19.65
N GLU A 94 -9.05 -7.93 -18.59
CA GLU A 94 -10.08 -8.16 -17.55
C GLU A 94 -10.51 -6.85 -16.88
N ASN A 95 -9.56 -5.97 -16.55
CA ASN A 95 -9.87 -4.67 -15.97
C ASN A 95 -10.72 -3.79 -16.91
N LEU A 96 -10.41 -3.82 -18.21
CA LEU A 96 -11.19 -3.11 -19.22
C LEU A 96 -12.62 -3.67 -19.32
N GLN A 97 -12.76 -4.99 -19.36
CA GLN A 97 -14.08 -5.65 -19.39
C GLN A 97 -14.91 -5.33 -18.15
N LEU A 98 -14.30 -5.40 -16.95
CA LEU A 98 -14.97 -5.06 -15.70
C LEU A 98 -15.43 -3.60 -15.67
N LYS A 99 -14.62 -2.66 -16.18
CA LYS A 99 -14.99 -1.25 -16.29
C LYS A 99 -16.15 -1.03 -17.26
N GLN A 100 -16.15 -1.74 -18.39
CA GLN A 100 -17.25 -1.68 -19.37
C GLN A 100 -18.55 -2.21 -18.76
N GLU A 101 -18.48 -3.34 -18.04
CA GLU A 101 -19.66 -3.92 -17.39
C GLU A 101 -20.19 -2.99 -16.29
N LEU A 102 -19.30 -2.41 -15.48
CA LEU A 102 -19.68 -1.41 -14.48
C LEU A 102 -20.36 -0.19 -15.11
N SER A 103 -19.87 0.29 -16.24
CA SER A 103 -20.50 1.40 -16.99
C SER A 103 -21.92 1.05 -17.44
N ARG A 104 -22.11 -0.16 -17.99
CA ARG A 104 -23.43 -0.66 -18.42
C ARG A 104 -24.40 -0.80 -17.24
N MET A 105 -23.92 -1.32 -16.12
CA MET A 105 -24.70 -1.41 -14.89
C MET A 105 -25.08 -0.02 -14.36
N ALA A 106 -24.16 0.94 -14.40
CA ALA A 106 -24.41 2.32 -13.98
C ALA A 106 -25.45 3.02 -14.87
N GLU A 107 -25.36 2.86 -16.20
CA GLU A 107 -26.34 3.37 -17.15
C GLU A 107 -27.74 2.77 -16.88
N THR A 108 -27.80 1.47 -16.63
CA THR A 108 -29.06 0.78 -16.31
C THR A 108 -29.65 1.29 -14.99
N ALA A 109 -28.81 1.43 -13.95
CA ALA A 109 -29.23 2.00 -12.67
C ALA A 109 -29.75 3.44 -12.83
N GLN A 110 -29.10 4.26 -13.67
CA GLN A 110 -29.54 5.63 -13.94
C GLN A 110 -30.91 5.66 -14.63
N ARG A 111 -31.15 4.77 -15.60
CA ARG A 111 -32.49 4.64 -16.23
C ARG A 111 -33.55 4.25 -15.21
N PHE A 112 -33.24 3.30 -14.31
CA PHE A 112 -34.17 2.90 -13.25
C PHE A 112 -34.46 4.05 -12.28
N ILE A 113 -33.45 4.78 -11.82
CA ILE A 113 -33.64 5.94 -10.93
C ILE A 113 -34.48 7.02 -11.62
N HIS A 114 -34.19 7.32 -12.89
CA HIS A 114 -34.95 8.31 -13.66
C HIS A 114 -36.43 7.92 -13.78
N ASN A 115 -36.71 6.70 -14.24
CA ASN A 115 -38.08 6.21 -14.39
C ASN A 115 -38.80 6.11 -13.05
N ALA A 116 -38.11 5.69 -11.99
CA ALA A 116 -38.68 5.63 -10.65
C ALA A 116 -39.07 7.03 -10.13
N SER A 117 -38.26 8.05 -10.41
CA SER A 117 -38.59 9.45 -10.08
C SER A 117 -39.85 9.94 -10.80
N LEU A 118 -40.07 9.54 -12.06
CA LEU A 118 -41.29 9.88 -12.81
C LEU A 118 -42.54 9.25 -12.18
N HIS A 119 -42.39 8.13 -11.46
CA HIS A 119 -43.46 7.43 -10.75
C HIS A 119 -43.49 7.74 -9.24
N ASN A 120 -42.89 8.86 -8.81
CA ASN A 120 -42.84 9.31 -7.41
C ASN A 120 -42.23 8.29 -6.43
N LEU A 121 -41.41 7.35 -6.90
CA LEU A 121 -40.71 6.41 -6.05
C LEU A 121 -39.49 7.08 -5.42
N THR A 122 -39.33 6.91 -4.11
CA THR A 122 -38.20 7.48 -3.38
C THR A 122 -36.98 6.55 -3.42
N PRO A 123 -35.74 7.08 -3.37
CA PRO A 123 -34.53 6.27 -3.28
C PRO A 123 -34.54 5.29 -2.11
N SER A 124 -35.12 5.66 -0.97
CA SER A 124 -35.28 4.79 0.20
C SER A 124 -36.18 3.59 -0.06
N THR A 125 -37.18 3.73 -0.95
CA THR A 125 -38.03 2.62 -1.38
C THR A 125 -37.28 1.69 -2.33
N LEU A 126 -36.50 2.24 -3.26
CA LEU A 126 -35.70 1.46 -4.22
C LEU A 126 -34.56 0.67 -3.55
N MET A 127 -33.99 1.20 -2.47
CA MET A 127 -32.90 0.55 -1.72
C MET A 127 -33.39 -0.41 -0.63
N ARG A 128 -34.71 -0.66 -0.53
CA ARG A 128 -35.25 -1.61 0.45
C ARG A 128 -34.67 -3.00 0.18
N ALA A 129 -34.27 -3.69 1.24
CA ALA A 129 -33.73 -5.03 1.13
C ALA A 129 -34.71 -5.94 0.37
N LEU A 130 -34.17 -6.80 -0.50
CA LEU A 130 -34.97 -7.78 -1.21
C LEU A 130 -35.70 -8.66 -0.19
N PRO A 131 -36.98 -8.98 -0.42
CA PRO A 131 -37.73 -9.85 0.47
C PRO A 131 -36.99 -11.20 0.56
N LYS A 132 -36.85 -11.74 1.77
CA LYS A 132 -36.27 -13.08 1.97
C LYS A 132 -37.13 -14.07 1.19
N GLN A 133 -36.57 -14.70 0.18
CA GLN A 133 -37.27 -15.78 -0.52
C GLN A 133 -37.49 -16.91 0.48
N ASN A 134 -38.74 -17.19 0.84
CA ASN A 134 -39.11 -18.48 1.41
C ASN A 134 -38.91 -19.52 0.31
N ARG A 135 -37.73 -20.15 0.27
CA ARG A 135 -37.60 -21.46 -0.39
C ARG A 135 -38.48 -22.41 0.41
N LYS A 136 -39.72 -22.61 -0.04
CA LYS A 136 -40.47 -23.82 0.34
C LYS A 136 -39.81 -24.97 -0.40
N GLU A 137 -39.41 -25.97 0.37
CA GLU A 137 -38.90 -27.26 -0.09
C GLU A 137 -39.89 -27.96 -1.03
#